data_AF-R7XZZ5-F1
#
_entry.id   AF-R7XZZ5-F1
#
_cell.length_a   1.000
_cell.length_b   1.000
_cell.length_c   1.000
_cell.angle_alpha   90.00
_cell.angle_beta   90.00
_cell.angle_gamma   90.00
#
_symmetry.space_group_name_H-M   'P 1'
#
loop_
_entity.id
_entity.type
_entity.pdbx_description
1 polymer ?
#
loop_
_entity_poly.entity_id
_entity_poly.type
_entity_poly.pdbx_seq_one_letter_code
_entity_poly.pdbx_strand_id
1 'polypeptide(L)'
;MTVHPPEPDSTALMAELAAARAELAQLRTAQEQVAEREAELVAARDAAERIARTLSEALADRVRIDAAGRGRGSGLLKGRQKPVTRDEEAQLELIRGSELWDAAWYLRTYPDVIELGEDPALHFVRHPYYPVRHPSPRFDVRQYLIDHPDAVEQRINPLVHFLLTPESQGADAYPPKPR
;
A
#
# COMPACT_ATOMS: atom_id res chain seq x y z
N MET A 1 -11.42 -57.92 47.17
CA MET A 1 -11.19 -58.22 45.75
C MET A 1 -10.98 -56.89 45.08
N THR A 2 -9.72 -56.46 44.90
CA THR A 2 -9.39 -55.16 44.34
C THR A 2 -8.49 -55.45 43.14
N VAL A 3 -9.06 -55.36 41.94
CA VAL A 3 -8.33 -55.57 40.68
C VAL A 3 -7.59 -54.28 40.39
N HIS A 4 -6.26 -54.29 40.53
CA HIS A 4 -5.43 -53.18 40.05
C HIS A 4 -5.45 -53.21 38.52
N PRO A 5 -5.75 -52.09 37.83
CA PRO A 5 -5.62 -52.02 36.38
C PRO A 5 -4.16 -52.32 35.98
N PRO A 6 -3.92 -52.96 34.82
CA PRO A 6 -2.56 -53.25 34.38
C PRO A 6 -1.80 -51.92 34.17
N GLU A 7 -0.66 -51.79 34.85
CA GLU A 7 0.29 -50.71 34.61
C GLU A 7 0.70 -50.76 33.12
N PRO A 8 0.73 -49.60 32.42
CA PRO A 8 1.15 -49.56 31.04
C PRO A 8 2.57 -50.13 30.88
N ASP A 9 2.80 -50.93 29.83
CA ASP A 9 4.12 -51.48 29.51
C ASP A 9 5.13 -50.33 29.31
N SER A 10 6.16 -50.32 30.16
CA SER A 10 7.24 -49.32 30.14
C SER A 10 7.86 -49.15 28.75
N THR A 11 7.91 -50.22 27.96
CA THR A 11 8.44 -50.21 26.59
C THR A 11 7.57 -49.38 25.65
N ALA A 12 6.24 -49.49 25.77
CA ALA A 12 5.29 -48.74 24.94
C ALA A 12 5.35 -47.24 25.26
N LEU A 13 5.42 -46.87 26.54
CA LEU A 13 5.59 -45.48 26.97
C LEU A 13 6.89 -44.85 26.46
N MET A 14 7.99 -45.62 26.46
CA MET A 14 9.28 -45.14 25.94
C MET A 14 9.25 -44.93 24.41
N ALA A 15 8.55 -45.79 23.67
CA ALA A 15 8.38 -45.64 22.22
C ALA A 15 7.52 -44.40 21.89
N GLU A 16 6.44 -44.18 22.63
CA GLU A 16 5.57 -43.01 22.48
C GLU A 16 6.32 -41.71 22.81
N LEU A 17 7.11 -41.69 23.90
CA LEU A 17 7.96 -40.55 24.23
C LEU A 17 9.01 -40.27 23.15
N ALA A 18 9.59 -41.31 22.54
CA ALA A 18 10.54 -41.15 21.44
C ALA A 18 9.86 -40.57 20.18
N ALA A 19 8.65 -41.02 19.86
CA ALA A 19 7.86 -40.49 18.75
C ALA A 19 7.49 -39.02 18.98
N ALA A 20 7.00 -38.67 20.17
CA ALA A 20 6.66 -37.30 20.53
C ALA A 20 7.89 -36.36 20.48
N ARG A 21 9.08 -36.85 20.89
CA ARG A 21 10.33 -36.09 20.77
C ARG A 21 10.73 -35.87 19.31
N ALA A 22 10.56 -36.88 18.46
CA ALA A 22 10.85 -36.76 17.03
C ALA A 22 9.90 -35.78 16.34
N GLU A 23 8.60 -35.85 16.64
CA GLU A 23 7.59 -34.92 16.13
C GLU A 23 7.88 -33.49 16.59
N LEU A 24 8.20 -33.29 17.87
CA LEU A 24 8.56 -31.97 18.40
C LEU A 24 9.84 -31.41 17.76
N ALA A 25 10.82 -32.25 17.42
CA ALA A 25 11.99 -31.83 16.66
C ALA A 25 11.62 -31.39 15.23
N GLN A 26 10.75 -32.15 14.55
CA GLN A 26 10.26 -31.79 13.21
C GLN A 26 9.50 -30.46 13.22
N LEU A 27 8.61 -30.26 14.20
CA LEU A 27 7.85 -29.01 14.35
C LEU A 27 8.77 -27.80 14.58
N ARG A 28 9.82 -27.95 15.39
CA ARG A 28 10.82 -26.87 15.59
C ARG A 28 11.53 -26.51 14.30
N THR A 29 11.98 -27.49 13.53
CA THR A 29 12.60 -27.23 12.22
C THR A 29 11.62 -26.56 11.26
N ALA A 30 10.35 -26.98 11.24
CA ALA A 30 9.33 -26.32 10.44
C ALA A 30 9.10 -24.86 10.90
N GLN A 31 9.10 -24.59 12.20
CA GLN A 31 9.01 -23.23 12.74
C GLN A 31 10.20 -22.35 12.34
N GLU A 32 11.42 -22.90 12.36
CA GLU A 32 12.62 -22.20 11.89
C GLU A 32 12.54 -21.85 10.41
N GLN A 33 12.08 -22.79 9.57
CA GLN A 33 11.87 -22.56 8.13
C GLN A 33 10.80 -21.49 7.86
N VAL A 34 9.71 -21.49 8.62
CA VAL A 34 8.68 -20.45 8.54
C VAL A 34 9.28 -19.09 8.91
N ALA A 35 10.03 -19.01 10.01
CA ALA A 35 10.67 -17.77 10.45
C ALA A 35 11.67 -17.23 9.40
N GLU A 36 12.46 -18.10 8.78
CA GLU A 36 13.37 -17.73 7.68
C GLU A 36 12.59 -17.18 6.49
N ARG A 37 11.51 -17.87 6.08
CA ARG A 37 10.68 -17.41 4.95
C ARG A 37 9.96 -16.09 5.24
N GLU A 38 9.51 -15.89 6.47
CA GLU A 38 8.95 -14.60 6.92
C GLU A 38 9.99 -13.49 6.84
N ALA A 39 11.23 -13.74 7.28
CA ALA A 39 12.32 -12.78 7.18
C ALA A 39 12.63 -12.40 5.72
N GLU A 40 12.65 -13.39 4.81
CA GLU A 40 12.81 -13.13 3.36
C GLU A 40 11.67 -12.27 2.79
N LEU A 41 10.42 -12.55 3.18
CA LEU A 41 9.26 -11.79 2.73
C LEU A 41 9.30 -10.35 3.24
N VAL A 42 9.73 -10.12 4.48
CA VAL A 42 9.94 -8.78 5.05
C VAL A 42 11.02 -8.05 4.25
N ALA A 43 12.17 -8.67 4.02
CA ALA A 43 13.26 -8.05 3.25
C ALA A 43 12.84 -7.70 1.80
N ALA A 44 12.08 -8.58 1.15
CA ALA A 44 11.55 -8.35 -0.19
C ALA A 44 10.54 -7.19 -0.22
N ARG A 45 9.67 -7.10 0.78
CA ARG A 45 8.72 -5.99 0.94
C ARG A 45 9.47 -4.66 1.09
N ASP A 46 10.48 -4.61 1.96
CA ASP A 46 11.26 -3.40 2.19
C ASP A 46 12.01 -2.96 0.92
N ALA A 47 12.54 -3.92 0.15
CA ALA A 47 13.17 -3.64 -1.14
C ALA A 47 12.17 -3.05 -2.14
N ALA A 48 10.98 -3.63 -2.27
CA ALA A 48 9.93 -3.12 -3.14
C ALA A 48 9.50 -1.70 -2.75
N GLU A 49 9.40 -1.42 -1.46
CA GLU A 49 9.04 -0.09 -0.95
C GLU A 49 10.11 0.96 -1.27
N ARG A 50 11.40 0.62 -1.12
CA ARG A 50 12.50 1.51 -1.52
C ARG A 50 12.46 1.82 -3.01
N ILE A 51 12.26 0.81 -3.86
CA ILE A 51 12.17 0.98 -5.32
C ILE A 51 10.98 1.89 -5.67
N ALA A 52 9.82 1.66 -5.07
CA ALA A 52 8.62 2.47 -5.32
C ALA A 52 8.83 3.94 -4.90
N ARG A 53 9.50 4.20 -3.78
CA ARG A 53 9.87 5.56 -3.35
C ARG A 53 10.76 6.25 -4.38
N THR A 54 11.86 5.62 -4.77
CA THR A 54 12.78 6.18 -5.78
C THR A 54 12.09 6.43 -7.11
N LEU A 55 11.23 5.52 -7.56
CA LEU A 55 10.45 5.70 -8.78
C LEU A 55 9.50 6.90 -8.68
N SER A 56 8.78 7.03 -7.56
CA SER A 56 7.89 8.17 -7.34
C SER A 56 8.65 9.50 -7.36
N GLU A 57 9.82 9.58 -6.73
CA GLU A 57 10.64 10.79 -6.73
C GLU A 57 11.10 11.16 -8.14
N ALA A 58 11.59 10.18 -8.91
CA ALA A 58 12.02 10.39 -10.28
C ALA A 58 10.88 10.85 -11.22
N LEU A 59 9.68 10.29 -11.04
CA LEU A 59 8.49 10.70 -11.80
C LEU A 59 8.01 12.10 -11.40
N ALA A 60 8.09 12.45 -10.11
CA ALA A 60 7.79 13.78 -9.61
C ALA A 60 8.77 14.83 -10.15
N ASP A 61 10.07 14.52 -10.20
CA ASP A 61 11.10 15.39 -10.80
C ASP A 61 10.80 15.65 -12.27
N ARG A 62 10.39 14.61 -13.02
CA ARG A 62 10.02 14.74 -14.43
C ARG A 62 8.86 15.72 -14.64
N VAL A 63 7.83 15.67 -13.79
CA VAL A 63 6.71 16.64 -13.82
C VAL A 63 7.23 18.07 -13.67
N ARG A 64 8.12 18.32 -12.70
CA ARG A 64 8.67 19.66 -12.45
C ARG A 64 9.51 20.16 -13.62
N ILE A 65 10.29 19.28 -14.26
CA ILE A 65 11.10 19.60 -15.44
C ILE A 65 10.21 19.93 -16.65
N ASP A 66 9.19 19.11 -16.91
CA ASP A 66 8.25 19.33 -18.02
C ASP A 66 7.46 20.65 -17.82
N ALA A 67 7.14 21.03 -16.58
CA ALA A 67 6.53 22.32 -16.25
C ALA A 67 7.47 23.52 -16.46
N ALA A 68 8.76 23.38 -16.16
CA ALA A 68 9.78 24.43 -16.37
C ALA A 68 10.16 24.61 -17.85
N GLY A 69 10.00 23.57 -18.67
CA GLY A 69 10.40 23.52 -20.08
C GLY A 69 9.38 24.10 -21.06
N ARG A 70 9.17 25.43 -21.06
CA ARG A 70 8.57 26.12 -22.22
C ARG A 70 9.61 26.24 -23.35
N GLY A 71 9.75 25.21 -24.20
CA GLY A 71 10.72 25.29 -25.30
C GLY A 71 10.73 24.14 -26.30
N ARG A 72 10.04 24.35 -27.43
CA ARG A 72 10.33 23.87 -28.80
C ARG A 72 11.20 22.61 -28.94
N GLY A 73 10.56 21.46 -29.09
CA GLY A 73 11.20 20.22 -29.53
C GLY A 73 10.16 19.26 -30.08
N SER A 74 10.34 18.90 -31.36
CA SER A 74 9.46 18.08 -32.20
C SER A 74 9.02 16.78 -31.52
N GLY A 75 7.80 16.33 -31.84
CA GLY A 75 7.28 15.05 -31.40
C GLY A 75 8.22 13.89 -31.75
N LEU A 76 8.40 12.98 -30.80
CA LEU A 76 8.67 11.53 -30.98
C LEU A 76 8.99 10.77 -29.66
N LEU A 77 8.72 11.32 -28.48
CA LEU A 77 8.91 10.58 -27.21
C LEU A 77 7.57 10.08 -26.67
N LYS A 78 7.33 8.77 -26.80
CA LYS A 78 6.31 8.04 -26.02
C LYS A 78 6.55 8.36 -24.53
N GLY A 79 5.51 8.82 -23.82
CA GLY A 79 5.58 9.07 -22.37
C GLY A 79 5.88 10.52 -21.93
N ARG A 80 5.70 11.55 -22.78
CA ARG A 80 5.59 12.93 -22.28
C ARG A 80 4.29 13.09 -21.49
N GLN A 81 4.37 13.50 -20.22
CA GLN A 81 3.17 13.82 -19.45
C GLN A 81 2.57 15.12 -19.99
N LYS A 82 1.23 15.20 -20.04
CA LYS A 82 0.55 16.43 -20.43
C LYS A 82 0.92 17.56 -19.46
N PRO A 83 1.07 18.81 -19.93
CA PRO A 83 1.38 19.94 -19.08
C PRO A 83 0.41 19.99 -17.89
N VAL A 84 0.96 20.20 -16.70
CA VAL A 84 0.17 20.34 -15.47
C VAL A 84 -0.42 21.75 -15.43
N THR A 85 -1.69 21.84 -15.09
CA THR A 85 -2.39 23.11 -14.88
C THR A 85 -2.06 23.68 -13.50
N ARG A 86 -2.27 24.99 -13.31
CA ARG A 86 -2.05 25.64 -12.01
C ARG A 86 -2.92 25.04 -10.89
N ASP A 87 -4.13 24.59 -11.23
CA ASP A 87 -5.03 23.93 -10.29
C ASP A 87 -4.49 22.55 -9.89
N GLU A 88 -4.07 21.74 -10.87
CA GLU A 88 -3.42 20.45 -10.60
C GLU A 88 -2.13 20.63 -9.76
N GLU A 89 -1.33 21.66 -10.00
CA GLU A 89 -0.14 21.97 -9.18
C GLU A 89 -0.50 22.23 -7.70
N ALA A 90 -1.55 23.00 -7.44
CA ALA A 90 -2.00 23.27 -6.07
C ALA A 90 -2.53 21.99 -5.39
N GLN A 91 -3.28 21.17 -6.13
CA GLN A 91 -3.74 19.87 -5.62
C GLN A 91 -2.58 18.92 -5.32
N LEU A 92 -1.57 18.87 -6.19
CA LEU A 92 -0.37 18.06 -5.99
C LEU A 92 0.39 18.47 -4.73
N GLU A 93 0.51 19.77 -4.45
CA GLU A 93 1.16 20.28 -3.25
C GLU A 93 0.41 19.84 -1.98
N LEU A 94 -0.92 20.01 -1.96
CA LEU A 94 -1.76 19.57 -0.85
C LEU A 94 -1.68 18.06 -0.60
N ILE A 95 -1.80 17.26 -1.67
CA ILE A 95 -1.76 15.80 -1.58
C ILE A 95 -0.38 15.34 -1.08
N ARG A 96 0.71 15.83 -1.67
CA ARG A 96 2.07 15.42 -1.30
C ARG A 96 2.48 15.86 0.10
N GLY A 97 1.90 16.96 0.61
CA GLY A 97 2.09 17.42 1.98
C GLY A 97 1.26 16.66 3.02
N SER A 98 0.35 15.78 2.59
CA SER A 98 -0.56 15.05 3.48
C SER A 98 0.05 13.73 3.96
N GLU A 99 -0.14 13.42 5.25
CA GLU A 99 0.16 12.10 5.82
C GLU A 99 -0.76 10.97 5.28
N LEU A 100 -1.82 11.33 4.56
CA LEU A 100 -2.77 10.38 3.95
C LEU A 100 -2.37 10.01 2.52
N TRP A 101 -1.26 10.55 2.02
CA TRP A 101 -0.69 10.18 0.74
C TRP A 101 0.53 9.27 0.94
N ASP A 102 0.47 8.07 0.37
CA ASP A 102 1.60 7.14 0.37
C ASP A 102 1.89 6.70 -1.08
N ALA A 103 2.82 7.40 -1.72
CA ALA A 103 3.18 7.14 -3.11
C ALA A 103 3.76 5.74 -3.34
N ALA A 104 4.53 5.22 -2.37
CA ALA A 104 5.15 3.91 -2.47
C ALA A 104 4.09 2.81 -2.37
N TRP A 105 3.14 2.96 -1.46
CA TRP A 105 1.98 2.10 -1.38
C TRP A 105 1.09 2.21 -2.61
N TYR A 106 0.87 3.43 -3.13
CA TYR A 106 0.05 3.67 -4.31
C TYR A 106 0.59 2.91 -5.53
N LEU A 107 1.89 3.04 -5.84
CA LEU A 107 2.51 2.35 -6.96
C LEU A 107 2.53 0.82 -6.80
N ARG A 108 2.72 0.32 -5.57
CA ARG A 108 2.63 -1.12 -5.29
C ARG A 108 1.21 -1.68 -5.44
N THR A 109 0.21 -0.85 -5.14
CA THR A 109 -1.21 -1.24 -5.20
C THR A 109 -1.76 -1.12 -6.63
N TYR A 110 -1.23 -0.17 -7.40
CA TYR A 110 -1.67 0.19 -8.73
C TYR A 110 -0.52 0.09 -9.75
N PRO A 111 -0.11 -1.13 -10.11
CA PRO A 111 1.05 -1.35 -11.00
C PRO A 111 0.82 -0.81 -12.41
N ASP A 112 -0.43 -0.62 -12.83
CA ASP A 112 -0.77 0.01 -14.10
C ASP A 112 -0.27 1.47 -14.20
N VAL A 113 -0.15 2.16 -13.07
CA VAL A 113 0.42 3.51 -13.00
C VAL A 113 1.92 3.49 -13.33
N ILE A 114 2.62 2.42 -12.96
CA ILE A 114 4.02 2.19 -13.32
C ILE A 114 4.14 2.00 -14.83
N GLU A 115 3.26 1.21 -15.43
CA GLU A 115 3.27 0.95 -16.88
C GLU A 115 2.99 2.22 -17.70
N LEU A 116 2.15 3.11 -17.18
CA LEU A 116 1.89 4.43 -17.77
C LEU A 116 3.07 5.39 -17.65
N GLY A 117 3.98 5.16 -16.69
CA GLY A 117 5.07 6.08 -16.38
C GLY A 117 4.56 7.46 -15.93
N GLU A 118 3.36 7.50 -15.34
CA GLU A 118 2.76 8.72 -14.81
C GLU A 118 3.14 8.92 -13.34
N ASP A 119 3.34 10.17 -12.93
CA ASP A 119 3.55 10.50 -11.52
C ASP A 119 2.33 10.04 -10.71
N PRO A 120 2.52 9.29 -9.61
CA PRO A 120 1.38 8.68 -8.90
C PRO A 120 0.41 9.72 -8.32
N ALA A 121 0.92 10.86 -7.83
CA ALA A 121 0.07 11.93 -7.30
C ALA A 121 -0.70 12.61 -8.43
N LEU A 122 -0.06 12.87 -9.57
CA LEU A 122 -0.72 13.44 -10.74
C LEU A 122 -1.78 12.48 -11.31
N HIS A 123 -1.45 11.19 -11.38
CA HIS A 123 -2.39 10.16 -11.79
C HIS A 123 -3.63 10.15 -10.89
N PHE A 124 -3.45 10.25 -9.57
CA PHE A 124 -4.55 10.32 -8.61
C PHE A 124 -5.39 11.62 -8.75
N VAL A 125 -4.74 12.76 -8.95
CA VAL A 125 -5.42 14.05 -9.24
C VAL A 125 -6.30 13.94 -10.49
N ARG A 126 -5.81 13.30 -11.54
CA ARG A 126 -6.50 13.18 -12.83
C ARG A 126 -7.58 12.10 -12.86
N HIS A 127 -7.48 11.08 -12.01
CA HIS A 127 -8.41 9.94 -11.99
C HIS A 127 -9.02 9.68 -10.59
N PRO A 128 -9.74 10.64 -9.99
CA PRO A 128 -10.24 10.51 -8.62
C PRO A 128 -11.44 9.55 -8.45
N TYR A 129 -12.21 9.28 -9.50
CA TYR A 129 -13.53 8.62 -9.36
C TYR A 129 -13.65 7.23 -9.98
N TYR A 130 -13.02 6.96 -11.12
CA TYR A 130 -13.16 5.66 -11.78
C TYR A 130 -11.91 5.22 -12.55
N PRO A 131 -11.41 4.00 -12.31
CA PRO A 131 -11.72 3.16 -11.14
C PRO A 131 -11.34 3.90 -9.84
N VAL A 132 -12.13 3.75 -8.76
CA VAL A 132 -11.82 4.42 -7.48
C VAL A 132 -10.48 3.89 -6.95
N ARG A 133 -9.54 4.79 -6.70
CA ARG A 133 -8.21 4.47 -6.14
C ARG A 133 -8.05 5.16 -4.80
N HIS A 134 -7.44 4.47 -3.86
CA HIS A 134 -7.14 4.99 -2.54
C HIS A 134 -5.74 5.64 -2.59
N PRO A 135 -5.49 6.76 -1.92
CA PRO A 135 -4.17 7.40 -1.88
C PRO A 135 -3.21 6.71 -0.89
N SER A 136 -3.75 5.99 0.09
CA SER A 136 -3.01 5.23 1.11
C SER A 136 -3.95 4.21 1.80
N PRO A 137 -3.41 3.31 2.66
CA PRO A 137 -4.22 2.47 3.54
C PRO A 137 -5.05 3.26 4.56
N ARG A 138 -4.72 4.54 4.78
CA ARG A 138 -5.34 5.41 5.77
C ARG A 138 -6.46 6.28 5.20
N PHE A 139 -6.87 6.09 3.95
CA PHE A 139 -7.95 6.89 3.37
C PHE A 139 -8.80 6.09 2.39
N ASP A 140 -9.97 5.65 2.86
CA ASP A 140 -10.95 5.00 2.01
C ASP A 140 -11.78 6.03 1.21
N VAL A 141 -11.28 6.36 0.01
CA VAL A 141 -12.00 7.20 -0.96
C VAL A 141 -13.45 6.78 -1.20
N ARG A 142 -13.76 5.47 -1.24
CA ARG A 142 -15.14 5.04 -1.49
C ARG A 142 -16.03 5.42 -0.33
N GLN A 143 -15.59 5.14 0.89
CA GLN A 143 -16.35 5.48 2.07
C GLN A 143 -16.49 7.01 2.20
N TYR A 144 -15.43 7.76 1.92
CA TYR A 144 -15.48 9.22 1.92
C TYR A 144 -16.53 9.77 0.93
N LEU A 145 -16.55 9.26 -0.31
CA LEU A 145 -17.52 9.68 -1.32
C LEU A 145 -18.98 9.29 -0.99
N ILE A 146 -19.19 8.25 -0.18
CA ILE A 146 -20.53 7.87 0.32
C ILE A 146 -21.01 8.90 1.36
N ASP A 147 -20.12 9.33 2.24
CA ASP A 147 -20.48 10.22 3.36
C ASP A 147 -20.47 11.70 2.95
N HIS A 148 -19.74 12.05 1.89
CA HIS A 148 -19.61 13.40 1.33
C HIS A 148 -20.05 13.44 -0.14
N PRO A 149 -21.37 13.35 -0.44
CA PRO A 149 -21.88 13.41 -1.81
C PRO A 149 -21.61 14.76 -2.48
N ASP A 150 -21.43 15.83 -1.71
CA ASP A 150 -21.07 17.16 -2.17
C ASP A 150 -19.70 17.18 -2.89
N ALA A 151 -18.75 16.34 -2.47
CA ALA A 151 -17.47 16.18 -3.15
C ALA A 151 -17.64 15.62 -4.59
N VAL A 152 -18.65 14.75 -4.79
CA VAL A 152 -19.02 14.21 -6.11
C VAL A 152 -19.67 15.28 -6.98
N GLU A 153 -20.62 16.02 -6.42
CA GLU A 153 -21.35 17.09 -7.13
C GLU A 153 -20.40 18.18 -7.62
N GLN A 154 -19.45 18.59 -6.77
CA GLN A 154 -18.46 19.62 -7.09
C GLN A 154 -17.32 19.11 -7.97
N ARG A 155 -17.22 17.78 -8.18
CA ARG A 155 -16.12 17.13 -8.89
C ARG A 155 -14.73 17.52 -8.36
N ILE A 156 -14.61 17.62 -7.04
CA ILE A 156 -13.35 17.87 -6.34
C ILE A 156 -12.70 16.53 -5.98
N ASN A 157 -11.38 16.43 -6.13
CA ASN A 157 -10.63 15.24 -5.72
C ASN A 157 -10.95 14.91 -4.24
N PRO A 158 -11.32 13.66 -3.91
CA PRO A 158 -11.79 13.29 -2.57
C PRO A 158 -10.80 13.61 -1.45
N LEU A 159 -9.51 13.38 -1.67
CA LEU A 159 -8.49 13.69 -0.67
C LEU A 159 -8.31 15.20 -0.54
N VAL A 160 -8.32 15.95 -1.66
CA VAL A 160 -8.25 17.42 -1.61
C VAL A 160 -9.45 18.00 -0.87
N HIS A 161 -10.66 17.49 -1.16
CA HIS A 161 -11.87 17.90 -0.46
C HIS A 161 -11.73 17.68 1.05
N PHE A 162 -11.31 16.48 1.47
CA PHE A 162 -11.04 16.17 2.87
C PHE A 162 -10.00 17.10 3.51
N LEU A 163 -8.87 17.34 2.84
CA LEU A 163 -7.79 18.20 3.38
C LEU A 163 -8.20 19.66 3.54
N LEU A 164 -9.28 20.09 2.89
CA LEU A 164 -9.84 21.42 3.02
C LEU A 164 -10.95 21.51 4.07
N THR A 165 -11.44 20.38 4.62
CA THR A 165 -12.41 20.39 5.72
C THR A 165 -11.73 20.47 7.08
N PRO A 166 -12.42 20.99 8.12
CA PRO A 166 -11.91 20.97 9.50
C PRO A 166 -11.64 19.56 10.04
N GLU A 167 -12.31 18.54 9.51
CA GLU A 167 -12.18 17.14 9.92
C GLU A 167 -10.78 16.57 9.67
N SER A 168 -10.04 17.15 8.71
CA SER A 168 -8.64 16.80 8.44
C SER A 168 -7.68 17.05 9.60
N GLN A 169 -8.10 17.82 10.61
CA GLN A 169 -7.30 18.10 11.80
C GLN A 169 -7.35 16.95 12.85
N GLY A 170 -8.14 15.90 12.59
CA GLY A 170 -8.23 14.69 13.43
C GLY A 170 -7.35 13.53 12.93
N ALA A 171 -6.84 12.70 13.86
CA ALA A 171 -5.86 11.65 13.56
C ALA A 171 -6.44 10.41 12.82
N ASP A 172 -7.77 10.23 12.84
CA ASP A 172 -8.49 9.09 12.25
C ASP A 172 -9.21 9.50 10.97
N ALA A 173 -8.45 9.73 9.89
CA ALA A 173 -9.03 9.91 8.58
C ALA A 173 -9.49 8.55 8.05
N TYR A 174 -10.80 8.34 7.88
CA TYR A 174 -11.42 7.27 7.10
C TYR A 174 -10.61 5.96 6.90
N PRO A 175 -10.32 5.19 7.97
CA PRO A 175 -9.69 3.88 7.80
C PRO A 175 -10.66 2.94 7.06
N PRO A 176 -10.15 2.06 6.18
CA PRO A 176 -10.99 1.07 5.51
C PRO A 176 -11.67 0.20 6.57
N LYS A 177 -13.00 0.08 6.49
CA LYS A 177 -13.76 -0.75 7.43
C LYS A 177 -13.32 -2.22 7.26
N PRO A 178 -13.08 -2.97 8.36
CA PRO A 178 -12.83 -4.40 8.25
C PRO A 178 -14.04 -5.07 7.60
N ARG A 179 -13.78 -5.90 6.58
CA ARG A 179 -14.80 -6.68 5.88
C ARG A 179 -15.34 -7.81 6.74
#